data_AF-A0A7D5GA44-F1
#
_entry.id   AF-A0A7D5GA44-F1
#
_cell.length_a   1.000
_cell.length_b   1.000
_cell.length_c   1.000
_cell.angle_alpha   90.00
_cell.angle_beta   90.00
_cell.angle_gamma   90.00
#
_symmetry.space_group_name_H-M   'P 1'
#
loop_
_entity.id
_entity.type
_entity.pdbx_description
1 polymer ?
#
loop_
_entity_poly.entity_id
_entity_poly.type
_entity_poly.pdbx_seq_one_letter_code
_entity_poly.pdbx_strand_id
1 'polypeptide(L)'
;MTQRGPTLTAHRAGPVPEDATVRHVDQLSEDDLEAFVRMTAGEPVRASGLNPDDVIVFAGYYRIARTEQGKVSGSAEAATDGGAVVVERR
;
A
#
# COMPACT_ATOMS: atom_id res chain seq x y z
N MET A 1 -23.55 -9.32 2.50
CA MET A 1 -22.38 -9.98 3.13
C MET A 1 -21.46 -8.89 3.66
N THR A 2 -21.48 -8.63 4.97
CA THR A 2 -20.78 -7.48 5.59
C THR A 2 -19.33 -7.86 5.86
N GLN A 3 -18.41 -7.50 4.96
CA GLN A 3 -16.98 -7.76 5.15
C GLN A 3 -16.43 -6.86 6.27
N ARG A 4 -16.28 -7.41 7.48
CA ARG A 4 -15.72 -6.73 8.67
C ARG A 4 -14.27 -7.15 8.95
N GLY A 5 -13.43 -7.20 7.92
CA GLY A 5 -11.99 -7.41 8.09
C GLY A 5 -11.26 -6.11 8.46
N PRO A 6 -10.17 -6.17 9.25
CA PRO A 6 -9.32 -5.01 9.52
C PRO A 6 -8.72 -4.52 8.19
N THR A 7 -8.59 -3.21 8.04
CA THR A 7 -7.91 -2.62 6.90
C THR A 7 -6.40 -2.59 7.18
N LEU A 8 -5.58 -2.79 6.15
CA LEU A 8 -4.13 -2.94 6.22
C LEU A 8 -3.42 -1.86 5.41
N THR A 9 -2.20 -1.50 5.83
CA THR A 9 -1.28 -0.61 5.11
C THR A 9 0.10 -1.23 5.05
N ALA A 10 0.93 -0.83 4.08
CA ALA A 10 2.30 -1.29 3.94
C ALA A 10 3.26 -0.12 4.18
N HIS A 11 4.29 -0.36 4.99
CA HIS A 11 5.32 0.62 5.27
C HIS A 11 6.69 0.01 5.03
N ARG A 12 7.63 0.81 4.50
CA ARG A 12 9.01 0.34 4.32
C ARG A 12 9.58 -0.02 5.69
N ALA A 13 9.94 -1.28 5.86
CA ALA A 13 10.54 -1.79 7.07
C ALA A 13 12.03 -1.43 7.11
N GLY A 14 12.53 -1.13 8.32
CA GLY A 14 13.95 -1.09 8.60
C GLY A 14 14.50 -2.50 8.80
N PRO A 15 15.25 -2.78 9.89
CA PRO A 15 15.67 -4.15 10.19
C PRO A 15 14.45 -5.05 10.38
N VAL A 16 14.45 -6.19 9.69
CA VAL A 16 13.41 -7.20 9.78
C VAL A 16 13.72 -8.09 10.99
N PRO A 17 12.79 -8.25 11.93
CA PRO A 17 12.98 -9.17 13.04
C PRO A 17 13.15 -10.61 12.53
N GLU A 18 13.98 -11.39 13.21
CA GLU A 18 14.29 -12.78 12.83
C GLU A 18 13.06 -13.71 12.87
N ASP A 19 12.06 -13.35 13.67
CA ASP A 19 10.80 -14.07 13.86
C ASP A 19 9.72 -13.65 12.85
N ALA A 20 10.01 -12.70 11.96
CA ALA A 20 9.02 -12.19 11.01
C ALA A 20 8.75 -13.21 9.89
N THR A 21 7.47 -13.33 9.51
CA THR A 21 7.08 -14.06 8.30
C THR A 21 7.48 -13.24 7.08
N VAL A 22 8.56 -13.65 6.42
CA VAL A 22 9.05 -13.00 5.20
C VAL A 22 8.49 -13.72 3.97
N ARG A 23 7.85 -12.97 3.07
CA ARG A 23 7.32 -13.46 1.79
C ARG A 23 7.86 -12.61 0.65
N HIS A 24 8.16 -13.23 -0.49
CA HIS A 24 8.52 -12.50 -1.70
C HIS A 24 7.27 -12.08 -2.46
N VAL A 25 7.35 -10.97 -3.19
CA VAL A 25 6.24 -10.47 -4.01
C VAL A 25 5.73 -11.49 -5.04
N ASP A 26 6.61 -12.39 -5.52
CA ASP A 26 6.26 -13.44 -6.49
C ASP A 26 5.45 -14.59 -5.86
N GLN A 27 5.47 -14.69 -4.52
CA GLN A 27 4.71 -15.68 -3.75
C GLN A 27 3.33 -15.16 -3.35
N LEU A 28 2.94 -13.97 -3.83
CA LEU A 28 1.63 -13.40 -3.62
C LEU A 28 0.69 -13.84 -4.74
N SER A 29 -0.55 -14.13 -4.38
CA SER A 29 -1.65 -14.25 -5.35
C SER A 29 -1.83 -12.93 -6.08
N GLU A 30 -2.42 -12.92 -7.28
CA GLU A 30 -2.69 -11.69 -8.03
C GLU A 30 -3.49 -10.67 -7.20
N ASP A 31 -4.51 -11.11 -6.46
CA ASP A 31 -5.30 -10.26 -5.56
C ASP A 31 -4.45 -9.64 -4.42
N ASP A 32 -3.56 -10.43 -3.81
CA ASP A 32 -2.69 -9.98 -2.72
C ASP A 32 -1.60 -9.03 -3.24
N LEU A 33 -1.13 -9.26 -4.47
CA LEU A 33 -0.18 -8.39 -5.16
C LEU A 33 -0.81 -7.03 -5.47
N GLU A 34 -2.02 -7.00 -6.03
CA GLU A 34 -2.75 -5.76 -6.28
C GLU A 34 -2.98 -4.99 -4.96
N ALA A 35 -3.41 -5.69 -3.92
CA ALA A 35 -3.59 -5.11 -2.60
C ALA A 35 -2.28 -4.54 -2.04
N PHE A 36 -1.17 -5.27 -2.18
CA PHE A 36 0.15 -4.82 -1.77
C PHE A 36 0.58 -3.55 -2.51
N VAL A 37 0.43 -3.49 -3.84
CA VAL A 37 0.77 -2.30 -4.64
C VAL A 37 -0.02 -1.08 -4.16
N ARG A 38 -1.33 -1.21 -3.95
CA ARG A 38 -2.18 -0.14 -3.41
C ARG A 38 -1.76 0.29 -2.01
N MET A 39 -1.42 -0.66 -1.14
CA MET A 39 -0.90 -0.38 0.19
C MET A 39 0.44 0.37 0.17
N THR A 40 1.34 0.07 -0.78
CA THR A 40 2.60 0.82 -0.93
C THR A 40 2.38 2.25 -1.44
N ALA A 41 1.27 2.51 -2.13
CA ALA A 41 0.84 3.86 -2.50
C ALA A 41 0.15 4.61 -1.34
N GLY A 42 0.07 4.01 -0.15
CA GLY A 42 -0.55 4.59 1.04
C GLY A 42 -2.06 4.35 1.13
N GLU A 43 -2.63 3.53 0.26
CA GLU A 43 -4.05 3.22 0.32
C GLU A 43 -4.32 2.10 1.32
N PRO A 44 -5.22 2.31 2.29
CA PRO A 44 -5.58 1.27 3.25
C PRO A 44 -6.50 0.24 2.57
N VAL A 45 -6.02 -1.00 2.39
CA VAL A 45 -6.73 -2.08 1.67
C VAL A 45 -7.19 -3.18 2.63
N ARG A 46 -8.35 -3.77 2.36
CA ARG A 46 -8.75 -5.03 3.01
C ARG A 46 -8.18 -6.19 2.20
N ALA A 47 -7.05 -6.73 2.61
CA ALA A 47 -6.47 -7.93 2.00
C ALA A 47 -6.87 -9.17 2.83
N SER A 48 -7.17 -10.27 2.13
CA SER A 48 -7.60 -11.54 2.75
C SER A 48 -6.44 -12.53 2.93
N GLY A 49 -5.36 -12.41 2.14
CA GLY A 49 -4.21 -13.33 2.17
C GLY A 49 -2.95 -12.75 2.82
N LEU A 50 -3.00 -11.51 3.30
CA LEU A 50 -1.91 -10.82 3.99
C LEU A 50 -2.23 -10.63 5.47
N ASN A 51 -1.29 -10.99 6.33
CA ASN A 51 -1.43 -10.83 7.76
C ASN A 51 -0.75 -9.54 8.23
N PRO A 52 -1.24 -8.94 9.34
CA PRO A 52 -0.43 -7.95 10.04
C PRO A 52 0.91 -8.58 10.41
N ASP A 53 1.97 -7.77 10.34
CA ASP A 53 3.36 -8.13 10.60
C ASP A 53 4.06 -8.99 9.53
N ASP A 54 3.34 -9.37 8.46
CA ASP A 54 3.98 -9.95 7.28
C ASP A 54 4.99 -8.95 6.68
N VAL A 55 6.13 -9.46 6.25
CA VAL A 55 7.16 -8.69 5.57
C VAL A 55 7.26 -9.12 4.13
N ILE A 56 6.93 -8.22 3.20
CA ILE A 56 6.99 -8.45 1.76
C ILE A 56 8.31 -7.93 1.20
N VAL A 57 9.01 -8.79 0.46
CA VAL A 57 10.26 -8.47 -0.25
C VAL A 57 9.95 -8.15 -1.70
N PHE A 58 10.26 -6.91 -2.10
CA PHE A 58 10.19 -6.44 -3.48
C PHE A 58 11.50 -5.71 -3.86
N ALA A 59 11.48 -4.38 -3.98
CA ALA A 59 12.67 -3.53 -4.08
C ALA A 59 13.30 -3.21 -2.70
N GLY A 60 12.67 -3.71 -1.64
CA GLY A 60 13.06 -3.56 -0.25
C GLY A 60 12.10 -4.35 0.64
N TYR A 61 12.24 -4.21 1.94
CA TYR A 61 11.36 -4.86 2.91
C TYR A 61 10.17 -3.94 3.22
N TYR A 62 8.96 -4.48 3.17
CA TYR A 62 7.73 -3.77 3.52
C TYR A 62 6.97 -4.56 4.58
N ARG A 63 6.70 -3.94 5.74
CA ARG A 63 5.90 -4.56 6.80
C ARG A 63 4.44 -4.17 6.62
N ILE A 64 3.56 -5.15 6.70
CA ILE A 64 2.11 -4.96 6.74
C ILE A 64 1.71 -4.55 8.15
N ALA A 65 1.00 -3.45 8.27
CA ALA A 65 0.46 -2.95 9.52
C ALA A 65 -1.07 -2.88 9.44
N ARG A 66 -1.73 -3.04 10.59
CA ARG A 66 -3.14 -2.71 10.68
C ARG A 66 -3.27 -1.20 10.65
N THR A 67 -4.16 -0.67 9.81
CA THR A 67 -4.58 0.72 9.98
C THR A 67 -5.56 0.79 11.14
N GLU A 68 -5.21 1.55 12.16
CA GLU A 68 -6.16 2.00 13.15
C GLU A 68 -7.07 2.98 12.41
N GLN A 69 -8.32 2.61 12.15
CA GLN A 69 -9.31 3.53 11.59
C GLN A 69 -9.59 4.63 12.61
N GLY A 70 -8.72 5.64 12.64
CA GLY A 70 -8.74 6.74 13.57
C GLY A 70 -7.77 7.80 13.08
N LYS A 71 -8.26 8.68 12.19
CA LYS A 71 -7.59 9.86 11.63
C LYS A 71 -6.66 9.59 10.44
N VAL A 72 -7.26 9.38 9.27
CA VAL A 72 -6.70 9.95 8.03
C VAL A 72 -6.74 11.47 8.18
N SER A 73 -5.67 12.03 8.75
CA SER A 73 -5.33 13.42 8.57
C SER A 73 -5.08 13.59 7.08
N GLY A 74 -5.86 14.45 6.44
CA GLY A 74 -5.71 14.75 5.02
C GLY A 74 -4.29 15.20 4.69
N SER A 75 -3.86 14.84 3.48
CA SER A 75 -3.02 15.63 2.57
C SER A 75 -2.51 14.72 1.46
N ALA A 76 -3.24 14.72 0.35
CA ALA A 76 -2.65 14.63 -0.99
C ALA A 76 -3.68 15.21 -1.95
N GLU A 77 -3.81 16.53 -1.90
CA GLU A 77 -4.30 17.33 -3.01
C GLU A 77 -3.43 17.03 -4.23
N ALA A 78 -3.93 16.22 -5.16
CA ALA A 78 -3.47 16.28 -6.54
C ALA A 78 -4.28 17.39 -7.22
N ALA A 79 -3.79 18.62 -7.05
CA ALA A 79 -4.18 19.74 -7.89
C ALA A 79 -3.84 19.38 -9.35
N THR A 80 -4.86 19.12 -10.16
CA THR A 80 -4.76 19.27 -11.61
C THR A 80 -4.81 20.77 -11.92
N ASP A 81 -3.70 21.46 -11.69
CA ASP A 81 -3.47 22.81 -12.20
C ASP A 81 -2.18 22.84 -13.04
N GLY A 82 -2.30 23.40 -14.23
CA GLY A 82 -1.21 23.62 -15.18
C GLY A 82 -1.25 22.66 -16.37
N GLY A 83 -1.56 23.09 -17.59
CA GLY A 83 -1.83 24.42 -18.10
C GLY A 83 -2.06 24.30 -19.60
N ALA A 84 -2.98 25.10 -20.13
CA ALA A 84 -3.17 25.25 -21.56
C ALA A 84 -1.87 25.77 -22.20
N VAL A 85 -1.31 25.04 -23.15
CA VAL A 85 -0.38 25.58 -24.14
C VAL A 85 -1.10 25.69 -25.47
N VAL A 86 -1.72 26.85 -25.68
CA VAL A 86 -2.05 27.36 -27.00
C VAL A 86 -0.76 27.95 -27.55
N VAL A 87 -0.14 27.31 -28.54
CA VAL A 87 0.92 27.94 -29.34
C VAL A 87 0.55 27.78 -30.80
N GLU A 88 0.02 28.87 -31.32
CA GLU A 88 -0.11 29.22 -32.73
C GLU A 88 1.17 28.91 -33.50
N ARG A 89 1.05 28.25 -34.66
CA ARG A 89 2.03 28.37 -35.74
C ARG A 89 1.31 28.73 -37.03
N ARG A 90 1.45 30.03 -37.34
CA ARG A 90 1.35 30.73 -38.63
C ARG A 90 0.63 30.06 -39.80
#